data_AF-U7L361-F1
#
_entry.id   AF-U7L361-F1
#
_cell.length_a   1.000
_cell.length_b   1.000
_cell.length_c   1.000
_cell.angle_alpha   90.00
_cell.angle_beta   90.00
_cell.angle_gamma   90.00
#
_symmetry.space_group_name_H-M   'P 1'
#
loop_
_entity.id
_entity.type
_entity.pdbx_description
1 polymer ?
#
loop_
_entity_poly.entity_id
_entity_poly.type
_entity_poly.pdbx_seq_one_letter_code
_entity_poly.pdbx_strand_id
1 'polypeptide(L)'
;MKHSAFRNSQESFLSDSLAGFIAQHPDATWHDAGFIGRSTPLRTADDKPAVAVISGGGSGHEPMHAGFIGQGMLAAACPGLLFTSPNAVQVSEATQWADQGRGVLHIVKNYTGDVMNFTVARNAAEAVDTRSVLVADDIATEGTGEGPGRRGTGATILVEKVAGAATYRGDDLDKVTELAKRTADQSRSMSVALGSGFLPTTGRETFDLDDGHMEVGVGIHGEPGTHTEKVDNAHAIVATVLEKLGAALDINSGDEVVCLVNGLGGTTPLELSLVFGEASAQLAEKGITVVRSMVGNFVTAVNMHGVSITLLKADDELLELIDAPTSAPAWPHTLGGAKQVESARITFEDELPSEGEENQWLSDFVGRVQSSIEELTELDRKAGDGDFGTNMEAALESIKLPLRGADDEIFTGLAKRFLVLAGGTSGAVFGSFFNDMARAETLAEGLSSAAEFIQELGGAQRGDCTMLDALIPAAEKAQEIGAERPDEQTLQALYEAAREGVEETGKIAAKKGRASYLGDRSKGVIDPGALVVSWLFGGQALSAD
;
A
#
# COMPACT_ATOMS: atom_id res chain seq x y z
N MET A 1 9.16 -10.19 -19.34
CA MET A 1 10.13 -9.87 -18.27
C MET A 1 9.29 -9.51 -17.06
N LYS A 2 9.38 -10.26 -15.95
CA LYS A 2 8.47 -10.04 -14.81
C LYS A 2 8.71 -8.68 -14.15
N HIS A 3 9.94 -8.16 -14.16
CA HIS A 3 10.25 -6.83 -13.66
C HIS A 3 11.25 -6.06 -14.56
N SER A 4 11.11 -4.74 -14.58
CA SER A 4 11.98 -3.77 -15.25
C SER A 4 12.23 -2.60 -14.29
N ALA A 5 13.33 -1.87 -14.48
CA ALA A 5 13.66 -0.69 -13.69
C ALA A 5 13.81 0.54 -14.59
N PHE A 6 13.42 1.71 -14.07
CA PHE A 6 13.75 2.99 -14.69
C PHE A 6 15.24 3.26 -14.52
N ARG A 7 16.03 3.02 -15.57
CA ARG A 7 17.49 3.23 -15.60
C ARG A 7 17.97 3.65 -16.99
N ASN A 8 19.04 4.44 -17.05
CA ASN A 8 19.75 4.73 -18.31
C ASN A 8 20.62 3.53 -18.72
N SER A 9 21.52 3.08 -17.84
CA SER A 9 22.27 1.82 -17.97
C SER A 9 22.42 1.14 -16.59
N GLN A 10 22.97 -0.08 -16.57
CA GLN A 10 23.32 -0.76 -15.32
C GLN A 10 24.50 -0.08 -14.62
N GLU A 11 25.49 0.37 -15.38
CA GLU A 11 26.71 0.97 -14.82
C GLU A 11 26.46 2.37 -14.24
N SER A 12 25.67 3.21 -14.93
CA SER A 12 25.43 4.60 -14.50
C SER A 12 24.28 4.73 -13.50
N PHE A 13 23.52 3.67 -13.24
CA PHE A 13 22.28 3.74 -12.44
C PHE A 13 22.48 4.46 -11.11
N LEU A 14 23.51 4.08 -10.35
CA LEU A 14 23.75 4.67 -9.02
C LEU A 14 24.19 6.13 -9.13
N SER A 15 25.16 6.45 -9.99
CA SER A 15 25.64 7.83 -10.15
C SER A 15 24.54 8.76 -10.66
N ASP A 16 23.72 8.30 -11.61
CA ASP A 16 22.60 9.07 -12.16
C ASP A 16 21.52 9.31 -11.08
N SER A 17 21.23 8.30 -10.26
CA SER A 17 20.26 8.39 -9.17
C SER A 17 20.73 9.35 -8.08
N LEU A 18 22.01 9.27 -7.68
CA LEU A 18 22.60 10.19 -6.70
C LEU A 18 22.63 11.62 -7.23
N ALA A 19 22.96 11.83 -8.52
CA ALA A 19 22.90 13.15 -9.14
C ALA A 19 21.47 13.74 -9.11
N GLY A 20 20.45 12.92 -9.38
CA GLY A 20 19.05 13.30 -9.24
C GLY A 20 18.67 13.66 -7.79
N PHE A 21 19.12 12.86 -6.83
CA PHE A 21 18.93 13.15 -5.40
C PHE A 21 19.55 14.50 -5.00
N ILE A 22 20.79 14.78 -5.40
CA ILE A 22 21.44 16.08 -5.11
C ILE A 22 20.66 17.24 -5.73
N ALA A 23 20.21 17.10 -6.97
CA ALA A 23 19.43 18.14 -7.64
C ALA A 23 18.08 18.42 -6.96
N GLN A 24 17.49 17.43 -6.29
CA GLN A 24 16.23 17.57 -5.55
C GLN A 24 16.40 18.26 -4.19
N HIS A 25 17.60 18.25 -3.61
CA HIS A 25 17.83 18.66 -2.22
C HIS A 25 18.83 19.82 -2.13
N PRO A 26 18.37 21.08 -1.99
CA PRO A 26 19.24 22.26 -2.04
C PRO A 26 20.36 22.31 -1.00
N ASP A 27 20.17 21.67 0.16
CA ASP A 27 21.16 21.59 1.23
C ASP A 27 22.05 20.34 1.11
N ALA A 28 21.99 19.56 0.03
CA ALA A 28 22.84 18.40 -0.20
C ALA A 28 23.93 18.71 -1.24
N THR A 29 25.17 18.33 -0.96
CA THR A 29 26.32 18.46 -1.86
C THR A 29 27.03 17.12 -2.00
N TRP A 30 27.34 16.76 -3.24
CA TRP A 30 28.23 15.64 -3.54
C TRP A 30 29.70 16.04 -3.32
N HIS A 31 30.43 15.20 -2.58
CA HIS A 31 31.87 15.32 -2.41
C HIS A 31 32.59 14.24 -3.23
N ASP A 32 33.65 14.61 -3.94
CA ASP A 32 34.41 13.71 -4.83
C ASP A 32 35.01 12.49 -4.11
N ALA A 33 35.16 12.56 -2.79
CA ALA A 33 35.52 11.43 -1.93
C ALA A 33 34.43 10.36 -1.81
N GLY A 34 33.25 10.58 -2.39
CA GLY A 34 32.17 9.59 -2.51
C GLY A 34 31.02 9.76 -1.52
N PHE A 35 30.89 10.88 -0.81
CA PHE A 35 29.83 11.07 0.19
C PHE A 35 28.94 12.28 -0.12
N ILE A 36 27.76 12.29 0.49
CA ILE A 36 26.84 13.42 0.42
C ILE A 36 26.91 14.15 1.75
N GLY A 37 27.21 15.44 1.74
CA GLY A 37 27.27 16.30 2.91
C GLY A 37 26.26 17.44 2.81
N ARG A 38 25.92 18.04 3.96
CA ARG A 38 25.18 19.30 3.98
C ARG A 38 25.97 20.44 3.33
N SER A 39 25.29 21.29 2.57
CA SER A 39 25.87 22.53 2.01
C SER A 39 26.04 23.60 3.08
N THR A 40 25.19 23.59 4.11
CA THR A 40 25.23 24.52 5.24
C THR A 40 25.84 23.89 6.50
N PRO A 41 26.59 24.66 7.31
CA PRO A 41 27.19 24.14 8.54
C PRO A 41 26.15 23.65 9.55
N LEU A 42 26.48 22.58 10.29
CA LEU A 42 25.69 22.17 11.45
C LEU A 42 25.81 23.18 12.59
N ARG A 43 24.66 23.63 13.07
CA ARG A 43 24.55 24.57 14.18
C ARG A 43 23.66 24.00 15.27
N THR A 44 23.89 24.41 16.50
CA THR A 44 22.93 24.22 17.60
C THR A 44 21.78 25.22 17.48
N ALA A 45 20.73 25.08 18.29
CA ALA A 45 19.63 26.04 18.36
C ALA A 45 20.11 27.48 18.69
N ASP A 46 21.24 27.61 19.40
CA ASP A 46 21.90 28.88 19.73
C ASP A 46 22.94 29.34 18.67
N ASP A 47 22.93 28.76 17.47
CA ASP A 47 23.88 29.08 16.38
C ASP A 47 25.37 28.83 16.69
N LYS A 48 25.66 27.92 17.63
CA LYS A 48 27.03 27.45 17.92
C LYS A 48 27.39 26.22 17.08
N PRO A 49 28.68 25.94 16.81
CA PRO A 49 29.10 24.65 16.24
C PRO A 49 28.52 23.47 17.05
N ALA A 50 28.00 22.47 16.35
CA ALA A 50 27.38 21.28 16.95
C ALA A 50 28.23 20.02 16.71
N VAL A 51 27.97 18.97 17.49
CA VAL A 51 28.43 17.62 17.18
C VAL A 51 27.86 17.21 15.81
N ALA A 52 28.65 16.53 14.99
CA ALA A 52 28.14 15.99 13.73
C ALA A 52 27.69 14.53 13.89
N VAL A 53 26.64 14.16 13.17
CA VAL A 53 26.19 12.76 13.05
C VAL A 53 26.36 12.35 11.59
N ILE A 54 27.09 11.26 11.35
CA ILE A 54 27.21 10.66 10.01
C ILE A 54 26.74 9.22 10.03
N SER A 55 26.23 8.77 8.89
CA SER A 55 25.75 7.41 8.67
C SER A 55 26.10 6.95 7.25
N GLY A 56 25.66 5.76 6.87
CA GLY A 56 25.89 5.23 5.54
C GLY A 56 25.62 3.73 5.44
N GLY A 57 25.98 3.18 4.29
CA GLY A 57 25.78 1.77 3.96
C GLY A 57 25.60 1.58 2.46
N GLY A 58 25.25 0.35 2.07
CA GLY A 58 24.84 0.09 0.69
C GLY A 58 23.68 0.98 0.24
N SER A 59 23.70 1.38 -1.02
CA SER A 59 22.57 2.06 -1.65
C SER A 59 21.44 1.05 -1.91
N GLY A 60 20.21 1.52 -2.20
CA GLY A 60 19.04 0.66 -2.43
C GLY A 60 18.06 0.62 -1.26
N HIS A 61 18.26 1.48 -0.26
CA HIS A 61 17.38 1.64 0.89
C HIS A 61 16.76 3.04 0.99
N GLU A 62 16.79 3.79 -0.11
CA GLU A 62 16.35 5.17 -0.15
C GLU A 62 14.89 5.29 0.36
N PRO A 63 14.58 6.30 1.21
CA PRO A 63 15.39 7.48 1.50
C PRO A 63 16.57 7.28 2.47
N MET A 64 16.67 6.16 3.19
CA MET A 64 17.82 5.88 4.06
C MET A 64 19.10 5.74 3.21
N HIS A 65 20.19 6.49 3.45
CA HIS A 65 20.43 7.49 4.50
C HIS A 65 20.33 8.93 4.02
N ALA A 66 20.54 9.15 2.72
CA ALA A 66 20.74 10.49 2.17
C ALA A 66 19.53 11.40 2.37
N GLY A 67 18.30 10.87 2.31
CA GLY A 67 17.08 11.63 2.58
C GLY A 67 16.93 12.12 4.01
N PHE A 68 17.79 11.67 4.93
CA PHE A 68 17.84 12.11 6.32
C PHE A 68 18.98 13.12 6.60
N ILE A 69 19.66 13.61 5.57
CA ILE A 69 20.62 14.72 5.66
C ILE A 69 19.86 16.02 5.90
N GLY A 70 20.18 16.72 6.99
CA GLY A 70 19.54 17.96 7.37
C GLY A 70 19.86 18.42 8.79
N GLN A 71 19.61 19.70 9.08
CA GLN A 71 19.69 20.26 10.42
C GLN A 71 18.76 19.47 11.35
N GLY A 72 19.26 19.00 12.49
CA GLY A 72 18.47 18.16 13.41
C GLY A 72 18.47 16.66 13.07
N MET A 73 19.21 16.22 12.05
CA MET A 73 19.47 14.80 11.70
C MET A 73 20.93 14.61 11.23
N LEU A 74 21.18 14.11 10.01
CA LEU A 74 22.51 13.76 9.53
C LEU A 74 23.27 14.96 8.93
N ALA A 75 24.56 15.05 9.24
CA ALA A 75 25.53 15.95 8.60
C ALA A 75 25.91 15.46 7.20
N ALA A 76 26.12 14.16 7.08
CA ALA A 76 26.52 13.48 5.87
C ALA A 76 26.07 12.02 5.88
N ALA A 77 25.94 11.47 4.67
CA ALA A 77 25.76 10.05 4.45
C ALA A 77 26.79 9.53 3.45
N CYS A 78 27.30 8.31 3.68
CA CYS A 78 28.22 7.62 2.79
C CYS A 78 27.49 6.52 2.01
N PRO A 79 26.99 6.80 0.78
CA PRO A 79 26.39 5.77 -0.06
C PRO A 79 27.47 4.84 -0.63
N GLY A 80 27.34 3.54 -0.38
CA GLY A 80 28.11 2.51 -1.05
C GLY A 80 27.46 2.10 -2.37
N LEU A 81 27.98 1.05 -3.02
CA LEU A 81 27.30 0.43 -4.17
C LEU A 81 25.95 -0.17 -3.73
N LEU A 82 25.11 -0.55 -4.68
CA LEU A 82 23.82 -1.18 -4.37
C LEU A 82 24.06 -2.41 -3.46
N PHE A 83 23.46 -2.38 -2.26
CA PHE A 83 23.58 -3.39 -1.20
C PHE A 83 25.02 -3.73 -0.76
N THR A 84 25.97 -2.81 -0.96
CA THR A 84 27.37 -3.00 -0.57
C THR A 84 27.85 -1.80 0.23
N SER A 85 28.40 -2.04 1.44
CA SER A 85 28.97 -1.00 2.31
C SER A 85 29.84 0.03 1.55
N PRO A 86 29.83 1.33 1.96
CA PRO A 86 30.84 2.29 1.54
C PRO A 86 32.23 1.82 1.98
N ASN A 87 33.27 2.34 1.34
CA ASN A 87 34.64 2.03 1.71
C ASN A 87 35.14 2.91 2.87
N ALA A 88 36.14 2.45 3.62
CA ALA A 88 36.67 3.16 4.77
C ALA A 88 37.30 4.54 4.46
N VAL A 89 37.82 4.75 3.25
CA VAL A 89 38.39 6.06 2.85
C VAL A 89 37.28 7.10 2.72
N GLN A 90 36.21 6.76 1.99
CA GLN A 90 35.01 7.59 1.86
C GLN A 90 34.45 8.00 3.22
N VAL A 91 34.31 7.05 4.15
CA VAL A 91 33.80 7.33 5.50
C VAL A 91 34.78 8.20 6.31
N SER A 92 36.09 7.97 6.19
CA SER A 92 37.11 8.78 6.87
C SER A 92 37.12 10.23 6.36
N GLU A 93 37.00 10.43 5.05
CA GLU A 93 36.90 11.76 4.44
C GLU A 93 35.62 12.48 4.89
N ALA A 94 34.48 11.78 4.94
CA ALA A 94 33.24 12.33 5.48
C ALA A 94 33.37 12.70 6.97
N THR A 95 34.07 11.89 7.76
CA THR A 95 34.32 12.13 9.19
C THR A 95 35.13 13.40 9.40
N GLN A 96 36.25 13.53 8.69
CA GLN A 96 37.12 14.69 8.77
C GLN A 96 36.43 15.96 8.27
N TRP A 97 35.63 15.84 7.21
CA TRP A 97 34.83 16.94 6.69
C TRP A 97 33.74 17.40 7.66
N ALA A 98 33.09 16.46 8.34
CA ALA A 98 31.97 16.74 9.23
C ALA A 98 32.38 17.37 10.57
N ASP A 99 33.62 17.14 11.04
CA ASP A 99 34.08 17.69 12.31
C ASP A 99 34.22 19.22 12.27
N GLN A 100 33.44 19.89 13.12
CA GLN A 100 33.50 21.35 13.32
C GLN A 100 34.13 21.72 14.67
N GLY A 101 34.99 20.85 15.22
CA GLY A 101 35.66 21.01 16.52
C GLY A 101 34.81 20.55 17.70
N ARG A 102 33.77 19.75 17.44
CA ARG A 102 32.85 19.19 18.46
C ARG A 102 32.79 17.66 18.40
N GLY A 103 33.51 17.04 17.48
CA GLY A 103 33.53 15.59 17.29
C GLY A 103 32.37 15.07 16.44
N VAL A 104 32.46 13.78 16.11
CA VAL A 104 31.56 13.10 15.15
C VAL A 104 31.06 11.78 15.72
N LEU A 105 29.74 11.58 15.69
CA LEU A 105 29.10 10.32 15.99
C LEU A 105 28.81 9.54 14.70
N HIS A 106 29.26 8.28 14.65
CA HIS A 106 28.94 7.34 13.57
C HIS A 106 27.74 6.48 13.98
N ILE A 107 26.63 6.56 13.25
CA ILE A 107 25.54 5.57 13.36
C ILE A 107 25.80 4.47 12.34
N VAL A 108 25.89 3.23 12.80
CA VAL A 108 26.31 2.10 11.97
C VAL A 108 25.29 0.97 12.08
N LYS A 109 24.73 0.53 10.95
CA LYS A 109 23.87 -0.65 10.89
C LYS A 109 24.73 -1.90 11.10
N ASN A 110 24.23 -2.89 11.84
CA ASN A 110 24.99 -4.11 12.13
C ASN A 110 25.02 -5.08 10.94
N TYR A 111 25.80 -4.70 9.93
CA TYR A 111 26.24 -5.52 8.82
C TYR A 111 27.76 -5.58 8.84
N THR A 112 28.33 -6.78 8.64
CA THR A 112 29.78 -6.99 8.73
C THR A 112 30.59 -5.99 7.92
N GLY A 113 30.17 -5.70 6.68
CA GLY A 113 30.82 -4.72 5.81
C GLY A 113 30.78 -3.30 6.38
N ASP A 114 29.61 -2.86 6.85
CA ASP A 114 29.42 -1.52 7.44
C ASP A 114 30.29 -1.40 8.71
N VAL A 115 30.20 -2.37 9.63
CA VAL A 115 30.98 -2.37 10.89
C VAL A 115 32.48 -2.31 10.62
N MET A 116 32.98 -3.13 9.70
CA MET A 116 34.41 -3.15 9.36
C MET A 116 34.86 -1.82 8.75
N ASN A 117 34.16 -1.30 7.75
CA ASN A 117 34.57 -0.07 7.06
C ASN A 117 34.49 1.16 7.96
N PHE A 118 33.43 1.31 8.76
CA PHE A 118 33.31 2.42 9.72
C PHE A 118 34.34 2.32 10.84
N THR A 119 34.71 1.11 11.28
CA THR A 119 35.79 0.92 12.27
C THR A 119 37.15 1.32 11.71
N VAL A 120 37.47 0.88 10.49
CA VAL A 120 38.73 1.26 9.81
C VAL A 120 38.78 2.77 9.56
N ALA A 121 37.67 3.37 9.13
CA ALA A 121 37.56 4.81 8.91
C ALA A 121 37.80 5.61 10.20
N ARG A 122 37.18 5.20 11.31
CA ARG A 122 37.37 5.83 12.61
C ARG A 122 38.83 5.78 13.06
N ASN A 123 39.49 4.64 12.87
CA ASN A 123 40.92 4.50 13.18
C ASN A 123 41.81 5.33 12.25
N ALA A 124 41.36 5.67 11.03
CA ALA A 124 42.11 6.51 10.11
C ALA A 124 41.93 8.02 10.42
N ALA A 125 40.83 8.41 11.06
CA ALA A 125 40.51 9.78 11.43
C ALA A 125 40.94 10.12 12.87
N GLU A 126 42.15 9.73 13.30
CA GLU A 126 42.62 9.83 14.70
C GLU A 126 42.64 11.26 15.27
N ALA A 127 42.65 12.29 14.42
CA ALA A 127 42.60 13.69 14.82
C ALA A 127 41.19 14.17 15.22
N VAL A 128 40.16 13.40 14.91
CA VAL A 128 38.75 13.72 15.21
C VAL A 128 38.29 12.92 16.42
N ASP A 129 37.69 13.58 17.41
CA ASP A 129 37.04 12.87 18.50
C ASP A 129 35.77 12.18 17.98
N THR A 130 35.77 10.85 18.03
CA THR A 130 34.73 10.04 17.41
C THR A 130 34.10 9.07 18.41
N ARG A 131 32.80 8.83 18.23
CA ARG A 131 32.06 7.74 18.87
C ARG A 131 31.31 6.96 17.79
N SER A 132 30.87 5.75 18.14
CA SER A 132 30.05 4.95 17.23
C SER A 132 28.96 4.23 18.00
N VAL A 133 27.75 4.24 17.45
CA VAL A 133 26.60 3.47 17.93
C VAL A 133 26.22 2.45 16.86
N LEU A 134 26.19 1.19 17.27
CA LEU A 134 25.76 0.06 16.46
C LEU A 134 24.25 -0.12 16.59
N VAL A 135 23.54 -0.16 15.46
CA VAL A 135 22.10 -0.45 15.42
C VAL A 135 21.91 -1.92 15.03
N ALA A 136 21.32 -2.70 15.93
CA ALA A 136 21.14 -4.14 15.83
C ALA A 136 19.74 -4.54 16.32
N ASP A 137 18.72 -3.98 15.68
CA ASP A 137 17.31 -4.02 16.07
C ASP A 137 16.53 -5.20 15.49
N ASP A 138 17.00 -5.81 14.41
CA ASP A 138 16.27 -6.89 13.73
C ASP A 138 16.35 -8.22 14.50
N ILE A 139 15.21 -8.65 15.03
CA ILE A 139 15.12 -9.87 15.85
C ILE A 139 15.10 -11.16 15.03
N ALA A 140 14.99 -11.09 13.71
CA ALA A 140 14.99 -12.28 12.86
C ALA A 140 16.32 -13.03 12.91
N THR A 141 17.45 -12.34 13.15
CA THR A 141 18.78 -12.96 13.16
C THR A 141 19.37 -13.17 14.57
N GLU A 142 18.54 -13.19 15.62
CA GLU A 142 18.94 -13.35 17.02
C GLU A 142 19.45 -14.78 17.41
N GLY A 143 19.88 -15.59 16.43
CA GLY A 143 20.29 -17.00 16.60
C GLY A 143 21.61 -17.27 17.39
N THR A 144 21.81 -18.54 17.75
CA THR A 144 22.59 -19.12 18.87
C THR A 144 24.13 -18.92 18.94
N GLY A 145 24.64 -17.69 18.78
CA GLY A 145 25.91 -17.30 19.44
C GLY A 145 27.23 -17.41 18.66
N GLU A 146 27.26 -17.78 17.38
CA GLU A 146 28.49 -17.73 16.55
C GLU A 146 28.39 -16.80 15.32
N GLY A 147 27.25 -16.12 15.13
CA GLY A 147 27.01 -15.21 14.00
C GLY A 147 27.26 -13.72 14.31
N PRO A 148 27.14 -12.83 13.31
CA PRO A 148 27.34 -11.38 13.45
C PRO A 148 26.30 -10.66 14.34
N GLY A 149 25.31 -11.38 14.87
CA GLY A 149 24.23 -10.87 15.70
C GLY A 149 23.02 -10.37 14.90
N ARG A 150 22.22 -9.51 15.53
CA ARG A 150 21.03 -8.88 14.93
C ARG A 150 21.40 -7.88 13.85
N ARG A 151 20.71 -7.87 12.70
CA ARG A 151 20.90 -6.86 11.64
C ARG A 151 20.41 -5.48 12.10
N GLY A 152 20.90 -4.42 11.44
CA GLY A 152 20.42 -3.05 11.64
C GLY A 152 19.46 -2.62 10.54
N THR A 153 18.21 -2.30 10.88
CA THR A 153 17.12 -2.05 9.92
C THR A 153 16.34 -0.77 10.27
N GLY A 154 15.03 -0.87 10.54
CA GLY A 154 14.11 0.26 10.72
C GLY A 154 14.45 1.19 11.88
N ALA A 155 15.04 0.69 12.98
CA ALA A 155 15.41 1.53 14.12
C ALA A 155 16.50 2.56 13.77
N THR A 156 17.27 2.33 12.70
CA THR A 156 18.40 3.17 12.33
C THR A 156 17.98 4.63 12.15
N ILE A 157 16.88 4.89 11.45
CA ILE A 157 16.41 6.26 11.21
C ILE A 157 15.90 6.95 12.50
N LEU A 158 15.41 6.17 13.46
CA LEU A 158 15.00 6.69 14.78
C LEU A 158 16.24 7.10 15.59
N VAL A 159 17.29 6.28 15.54
CA VAL A 159 18.58 6.60 16.17
C VAL A 159 19.20 7.85 15.55
N GLU A 160 19.15 7.97 14.22
CA GLU A 160 19.62 9.17 13.49
C GLU A 160 18.84 10.41 13.87
N LYS A 161 17.51 10.28 14.00
CA LYS A 161 16.64 11.38 14.44
C LYS A 161 17.00 11.85 15.85
N VAL A 162 17.07 10.92 16.80
CA VAL A 162 17.35 11.23 18.20
C VAL A 162 18.74 11.85 18.34
N ALA A 163 19.74 11.27 17.66
CA ALA A 163 21.11 11.78 17.67
C ALA A 163 21.17 13.20 17.10
N GLY A 164 20.63 13.44 15.91
CA GLY A 164 20.67 14.77 15.29
C GLY A 164 19.84 15.81 16.02
N ALA A 165 18.73 15.43 16.64
CA ALA A 165 17.95 16.33 17.50
C ALA A 165 18.76 16.73 18.75
N ALA A 166 19.46 15.79 19.36
CA ALA A 166 20.33 16.04 20.51
C ALA A 166 21.50 16.96 20.13
N THR A 167 22.10 16.77 18.94
CA THR A 167 23.15 17.69 18.45
C THR A 167 22.60 19.10 18.22
N TYR A 168 21.39 19.23 17.68
CA TYR A 168 20.74 20.53 17.50
C TYR A 168 20.39 21.19 18.84
N ARG A 169 19.93 20.41 19.83
CA ARG A 169 19.69 20.88 21.21
C ARG A 169 20.97 21.40 21.88
N GLY A 170 22.13 21.00 21.38
CA GLY A 170 23.44 21.46 21.84
C GLY A 170 24.18 20.49 22.76
N ASP A 171 23.70 19.25 22.83
CA ASP A 171 24.32 18.20 23.63
C ASP A 171 25.75 17.88 23.13
N ASP A 172 26.62 17.44 24.03
CA ASP A 172 27.99 17.04 23.68
C ASP A 172 28.05 15.60 23.14
N LEU A 173 29.22 15.21 22.62
CA LEU A 173 29.40 13.94 21.91
C LEU A 173 29.03 12.73 22.79
N ASP A 174 29.33 12.77 24.08
CA ASP A 174 29.05 11.66 24.99
C ASP A 174 27.54 11.56 25.29
N LYS A 175 26.85 12.69 25.53
CA LYS A 175 25.39 12.69 25.72
C LYS A 175 24.64 12.28 24.46
N VAL A 176 25.05 12.76 23.28
CA VAL A 176 24.48 12.35 21.99
C VAL A 176 24.67 10.84 21.77
N THR A 177 25.85 10.31 22.13
CA THR A 177 26.14 8.86 22.05
C THR A 177 25.27 8.05 23.01
N GLU A 178 25.06 8.51 24.24
CA GLU A 178 24.18 7.86 25.22
C GLU A 178 22.74 7.77 24.70
N LEU A 179 22.18 8.89 24.22
CA LEU A 179 20.82 8.94 23.67
C LEU A 179 20.66 8.06 22.43
N ALA A 180 21.60 8.12 21.50
CA ALA A 180 21.59 7.28 20.31
C ALA A 180 21.65 5.78 20.67
N LYS A 181 22.51 5.40 21.63
CA LYS A 181 22.60 4.02 22.11
C LYS A 181 21.30 3.59 22.81
N ARG A 182 20.73 4.45 23.65
CA ARG A 182 19.47 4.17 24.35
C ARG A 182 18.33 3.88 23.36
N THR A 183 18.20 4.71 22.32
CA THR A 183 17.23 4.50 21.24
C THR A 183 17.46 3.17 20.52
N ALA A 184 18.72 2.83 20.20
CA ALA A 184 19.04 1.56 19.56
C ALA A 184 18.69 0.36 20.45
N ASP A 185 19.03 0.41 21.73
CA ASP A 185 18.77 -0.66 22.70
C ASP A 185 17.28 -0.86 22.97
N GLN A 186 16.49 0.22 22.93
CA GLN A 186 15.05 0.24 23.16
C GLN A 186 14.20 0.06 21.89
N SER A 187 14.83 -0.24 20.75
CA SER A 187 14.15 -0.50 19.48
C SER A 187 14.29 -1.95 19.03
N ARG A 188 13.21 -2.54 18.52
CA ARG A 188 13.26 -3.82 17.79
C ARG A 188 12.45 -3.74 16.50
N SER A 189 12.93 -4.45 15.50
CA SER A 189 12.31 -4.54 14.18
C SER A 189 12.15 -5.98 13.73
N MET A 190 11.15 -6.22 12.90
CA MET A 190 11.00 -7.48 12.18
C MET A 190 10.25 -7.21 10.88
N SER A 191 10.64 -7.93 9.82
CA SER A 191 10.14 -7.79 8.46
C SER A 191 9.44 -9.05 7.96
N VAL A 192 8.57 -8.88 6.97
CA VAL A 192 7.98 -9.96 6.17
C VAL A 192 7.89 -9.48 4.72
N ALA A 193 8.18 -10.35 3.75
CA ALA A 193 8.01 -10.06 2.33
C ALA A 193 7.09 -11.06 1.63
N LEU A 194 6.18 -10.53 0.81
CA LEU A 194 5.26 -11.27 -0.08
C LEU A 194 5.83 -11.41 -1.50
N GLY A 195 6.89 -10.66 -1.81
CA GLY A 195 7.58 -10.71 -3.09
C GLY A 195 9.00 -10.17 -2.97
N SER A 196 9.94 -10.74 -3.72
CA SER A 196 11.32 -10.26 -3.76
C SER A 196 11.44 -8.91 -4.48
N GLY A 197 12.51 -8.19 -4.19
CA GLY A 197 12.88 -6.96 -4.90
C GLY A 197 13.71 -7.25 -6.16
N PHE A 198 13.69 -6.32 -7.12
CA PHE A 198 14.43 -6.38 -8.38
C PHE A 198 15.65 -5.45 -8.37
N LEU A 199 16.82 -5.98 -8.71
CA LEU A 199 18.10 -5.24 -8.69
C LEU A 199 18.36 -4.51 -10.02
N PRO A 200 18.33 -3.16 -10.05
CA PRO A 200 18.56 -2.38 -11.26
C PRO A 200 20.00 -2.41 -11.77
N THR A 201 20.98 -2.85 -10.96
CA THR A 201 22.39 -2.95 -11.38
C THR A 201 22.74 -4.32 -11.97
N THR A 202 22.00 -5.37 -11.65
CA THR A 202 22.29 -6.75 -12.11
C THR A 202 21.17 -7.37 -12.96
N GLY A 203 19.96 -6.81 -12.90
CA GLY A 203 18.79 -7.31 -13.63
C GLY A 203 18.21 -8.62 -13.09
N ARG A 204 18.37 -8.89 -11.79
CA ARG A 204 17.92 -10.11 -11.12
C ARG A 204 17.04 -9.78 -9.92
N GLU A 205 16.24 -10.75 -9.51
CA GLU A 205 15.58 -10.69 -8.20
C GLU A 205 16.60 -10.82 -7.06
N THR A 206 16.23 -10.29 -5.90
CA THR A 206 17.05 -10.29 -4.68
C THR A 206 17.10 -11.65 -4.01
N PHE A 207 16.02 -12.42 -4.09
CA PHE A 207 15.92 -13.81 -3.64
C PHE A 207 14.77 -14.53 -4.36
N ASP A 208 14.75 -15.85 -4.26
CA ASP A 208 13.69 -16.70 -4.83
C ASP A 208 12.56 -16.89 -3.80
N LEU A 209 11.30 -16.69 -4.21
CA LEU A 209 10.11 -16.89 -3.40
C LEU A 209 8.99 -17.48 -4.27
N ASP A 210 8.34 -18.55 -3.80
CA ASP A 210 7.24 -19.19 -4.51
C ASP A 210 5.95 -18.36 -4.43
N ASP A 211 5.15 -18.39 -5.49
CA ASP A 211 3.85 -17.71 -5.51
C ASP A 211 2.97 -18.19 -4.33
N GLY A 212 2.33 -17.25 -3.63
CA GLY A 212 1.49 -17.53 -2.45
C GLY A 212 2.26 -17.86 -1.16
N HIS A 213 3.58 -17.65 -1.13
CA HIS A 213 4.40 -17.74 0.08
C HIS A 213 4.95 -16.38 0.49
N MET A 214 5.34 -16.28 1.76
CA MET A 214 6.00 -15.12 2.35
C MET A 214 7.31 -15.52 3.03
N GLU A 215 8.30 -14.63 2.98
CA GLU A 215 9.58 -14.77 3.64
C GLU A 215 9.56 -14.01 4.99
N VAL A 216 9.72 -14.73 6.09
CA VAL A 216 9.60 -14.18 7.45
C VAL A 216 10.97 -13.79 7.98
N GLY A 217 11.13 -12.50 8.26
CA GLY A 217 12.39 -11.92 8.75
C GLY A 217 13.39 -11.67 7.64
N VAL A 218 12.96 -11.31 6.43
CA VAL A 218 13.84 -10.98 5.30
C VAL A 218 14.74 -9.77 5.60
N GLY A 219 16.00 -9.82 5.18
CA GLY A 219 16.92 -8.68 5.34
C GLY A 219 16.70 -7.58 4.31
N ILE A 220 17.14 -6.35 4.62
CA ILE A 220 16.97 -5.21 3.71
C ILE A 220 17.82 -5.31 2.42
N HIS A 221 18.79 -6.22 2.35
CA HIS A 221 19.54 -6.50 1.11
C HIS A 221 19.00 -7.75 0.37
N GLY A 222 17.85 -8.29 0.80
CA GLY A 222 17.31 -9.54 0.29
C GLY A 222 17.95 -10.79 0.87
N GLU A 223 18.64 -10.68 2.01
CA GLU A 223 19.12 -11.86 2.72
C GLU A 223 17.94 -12.73 3.14
N PRO A 224 18.03 -14.07 2.99
CA PRO A 224 16.99 -14.98 3.44
C PRO A 224 16.58 -14.68 4.87
N GLY A 225 15.29 -14.81 5.13
CA GLY A 225 14.76 -14.73 6.47
C GLY A 225 15.02 -16.01 7.26
N THR A 226 14.22 -16.18 8.29
CA THR A 226 14.29 -17.35 9.16
C THR A 226 13.66 -18.58 8.53
N HIS A 227 12.59 -18.38 7.75
CA HIS A 227 11.84 -19.40 7.05
C HIS A 227 10.85 -18.76 6.07
N THR A 228 10.40 -19.58 5.13
CA THR A 228 9.29 -19.29 4.22
C THR A 228 8.04 -20.02 4.71
N GLU A 229 6.88 -19.38 4.63
CA GLU A 229 5.59 -20.00 4.91
C GLU A 229 4.49 -19.49 3.97
N LYS A 230 3.29 -20.09 4.00
CA LYS A 230 2.18 -19.66 3.15
C LYS A 230 1.69 -18.28 3.57
N VAL A 231 1.31 -17.43 2.61
CA VAL A 231 0.74 -16.10 2.91
C VAL A 231 -0.53 -16.27 3.75
N ASP A 232 -0.57 -15.59 4.89
CA ASP A 232 -1.76 -15.44 5.74
C ASP A 232 -2.37 -14.03 5.56
N ASN A 233 -3.50 -13.76 6.21
CA ASN A 233 -4.09 -12.43 6.24
C ASN A 233 -3.25 -11.45 7.08
N ALA A 234 -3.44 -10.15 6.84
CA ALA A 234 -2.69 -9.09 7.52
C ALA A 234 -2.77 -9.15 9.05
N HIS A 235 -3.93 -9.52 9.61
CA HIS A 235 -4.13 -9.64 11.05
C HIS A 235 -3.17 -10.67 11.68
N ALA A 236 -3.09 -11.88 11.10
CA ALA A 236 -2.23 -12.96 11.57
C ALA A 236 -0.73 -12.65 11.40
N ILE A 237 -0.36 -12.04 10.28
CA ILE A 237 1.02 -11.61 10.02
C ILE A 237 1.47 -10.60 11.08
N VAL A 238 0.65 -9.56 11.31
CA VAL A 238 0.95 -8.52 12.30
C VAL A 238 1.00 -9.09 13.72
N ALA A 239 0.10 -10.01 14.07
CA ALA A 239 0.10 -10.65 15.39
C ALA A 239 1.42 -11.39 15.67
N THR A 240 1.91 -12.16 14.70
CA THR A 240 3.17 -12.89 14.80
C THR A 240 4.36 -11.94 14.97
N VAL A 241 4.40 -10.85 14.19
CA VAL A 241 5.45 -9.84 14.28
C VAL A 241 5.42 -9.15 15.65
N LEU A 242 4.25 -8.67 16.09
CA LEU A 242 4.10 -7.95 17.36
C LEU A 242 4.36 -8.83 18.59
N GLU A 243 4.02 -10.12 18.55
CA GLU A 243 4.35 -11.06 19.62
C GLU A 243 5.87 -11.14 19.83
N LYS A 244 6.62 -11.34 18.75
CA LYS A 244 8.09 -11.46 18.80
C LYS A 244 8.73 -10.14 19.22
N LEU A 245 8.26 -9.00 18.70
CA LEU A 245 8.74 -7.68 19.09
C LEU A 245 8.45 -7.38 20.56
N GLY A 246 7.23 -7.65 21.03
CA GLY A 246 6.82 -7.44 22.42
C GLY A 246 7.67 -8.26 23.40
N ALA A 247 7.94 -9.53 23.08
CA ALA A 247 8.81 -10.38 23.88
C ALA A 247 10.26 -9.87 23.93
N ALA A 248 10.80 -9.41 22.79
CA ALA A 248 12.19 -8.94 22.69
C ALA A 248 12.44 -7.57 23.35
N LEU A 249 11.39 -6.76 23.53
CA LEU A 249 11.43 -5.44 24.17
C LEU A 249 10.92 -5.42 25.60
N ASP A 250 10.38 -6.54 26.11
CA ASP A 250 9.69 -6.60 27.41
C ASP A 250 8.62 -5.49 27.52
N ILE A 251 7.75 -5.42 26.50
CA ILE A 251 6.64 -4.46 26.47
C ILE A 251 5.48 -5.01 27.30
N ASN A 252 5.00 -4.20 28.24
CA ASN A 252 3.96 -4.51 29.19
C ASN A 252 2.78 -3.54 29.06
N SER A 253 1.63 -3.92 29.61
CA SER A 253 0.46 -3.04 29.66
C SER A 253 0.79 -1.73 30.39
N GLY A 254 0.40 -0.59 29.82
CA GLY A 254 0.74 0.74 30.29
C GLY A 254 1.99 1.35 29.65
N ASP A 255 2.77 0.58 28.89
CA ASP A 255 3.90 1.13 28.13
C ASP A 255 3.44 1.99 26.94
N GLU A 256 4.27 2.97 26.61
CA GLU A 256 4.11 3.84 25.44
C GLU A 256 5.20 3.54 24.41
N VAL A 257 4.82 3.50 23.14
CA VAL A 257 5.73 3.16 22.03
C VAL A 257 5.62 4.12 20.86
N VAL A 258 6.74 4.33 20.18
CA VAL A 258 6.75 4.82 18.80
C VAL A 258 6.66 3.62 17.87
N CYS A 259 5.71 3.64 16.93
CA CYS A 259 5.50 2.56 15.96
C CYS A 259 5.83 3.04 14.54
N LEU A 260 6.83 2.41 13.92
CA LEU A 260 7.18 2.61 12.52
C LEU A 260 6.70 1.39 11.71
N VAL A 261 5.74 1.61 10.83
CA VAL A 261 5.33 0.64 9.79
C VAL A 261 6.00 1.07 8.49
N ASN A 262 7.08 0.38 8.17
CA ASN A 262 7.95 0.69 7.04
C ASN A 262 7.71 -0.28 5.88
N GLY A 263 7.41 0.25 4.70
CA GLY A 263 7.38 -0.53 3.46
C GLY A 263 8.78 -0.76 2.90
N LEU A 264 9.01 -1.97 2.37
CA LEU A 264 10.29 -2.36 1.76
C LEU A 264 10.40 -1.90 0.29
N GLY A 265 9.45 -1.09 -0.18
CA GLY A 265 9.48 -0.41 -1.47
C GLY A 265 8.26 -0.69 -2.35
N GLY A 266 7.86 -1.96 -2.48
CA GLY A 266 6.77 -2.41 -3.35
C GLY A 266 5.37 -2.35 -2.73
N THR A 267 5.28 -2.20 -1.40
CA THR A 267 4.01 -2.17 -0.67
C THR A 267 3.32 -0.81 -0.81
N THR A 268 2.03 -0.81 -1.14
CA THR A 268 1.28 0.42 -1.37
C THR A 268 0.95 1.16 -0.07
N PRO A 269 0.72 2.48 -0.10
CA PRO A 269 0.25 3.22 1.07
C PRO A 269 -1.06 2.69 1.68
N LEU A 270 -1.93 2.10 0.85
CA LEU A 270 -3.19 1.50 1.30
C LEU A 270 -2.92 0.25 2.16
N GLU A 271 -2.06 -0.65 1.69
CA GLU A 271 -1.62 -1.82 2.46
C GLU A 271 -0.87 -1.43 3.74
N LEU A 272 0.01 -0.43 3.69
CA LEU A 272 0.71 0.07 4.88
C LEU A 272 -0.26 0.64 5.92
N SER A 273 -1.33 1.30 5.48
CA SER A 273 -2.39 1.79 6.37
C SER A 273 -3.16 0.64 7.03
N LEU A 274 -3.43 -0.44 6.29
CA LEU A 274 -4.02 -1.67 6.85
C LEU A 274 -3.11 -2.28 7.92
N VAL A 275 -1.82 -2.46 7.62
CA VAL A 275 -0.84 -3.03 8.57
C VAL A 275 -0.73 -2.16 9.83
N PHE A 276 -0.71 -0.84 9.69
CA PHE A 276 -0.71 0.07 10.84
C PHE A 276 -2.02 -0.01 11.66
N GLY A 277 -3.17 -0.12 10.99
CA GLY A 277 -4.46 -0.31 11.64
C GLY A 277 -4.48 -1.58 12.49
N GLU A 278 -4.03 -2.71 11.93
CA GLU A 278 -3.87 -3.97 12.67
C GLU A 278 -2.90 -3.83 13.85
N ALA A 279 -1.72 -3.22 13.62
CA ALA A 279 -0.71 -3.10 14.67
C ALA A 279 -1.21 -2.22 15.83
N SER A 280 -1.85 -1.10 15.52
CA SER A 280 -2.41 -0.17 16.51
C SER A 280 -3.53 -0.82 17.32
N ALA A 281 -4.46 -1.54 16.66
CA ALA A 281 -5.55 -2.24 17.34
C ALA A 281 -5.03 -3.34 18.29
N GLN A 282 -4.11 -4.18 17.82
CA GLN A 282 -3.58 -5.30 18.60
C GLN A 282 -2.68 -4.84 19.77
N LEU A 283 -1.93 -3.73 19.60
CA LEU A 283 -1.20 -3.11 20.71
C LEU A 283 -2.16 -2.53 21.76
N ALA A 284 -3.23 -1.86 21.32
CA ALA A 284 -4.23 -1.30 22.22
C ALA A 284 -4.97 -2.38 23.03
N GLU A 285 -5.27 -3.53 22.43
CA GLU A 285 -5.84 -4.70 23.12
C GLU A 285 -4.94 -5.22 24.25
N LYS A 286 -3.62 -5.08 24.11
CA LYS A 286 -2.63 -5.40 25.15
C LYS A 286 -2.40 -4.26 26.15
N GLY A 287 -3.13 -3.15 26.01
CA GLY A 287 -2.99 -1.94 26.84
C GLY A 287 -1.70 -1.17 26.58
N ILE A 288 -1.13 -1.27 25.38
CA ILE A 288 0.06 -0.54 24.95
C ILE A 288 -0.39 0.65 24.10
N THR A 289 0.16 1.85 24.37
CA THR A 289 -0.24 3.06 23.65
C THR A 289 0.79 3.42 22.58
N VAL A 290 0.35 3.49 21.32
CA VAL A 290 1.16 4.07 20.23
C VAL A 290 1.10 5.59 20.34
N VAL A 291 2.14 6.20 20.90
CA VAL A 291 2.19 7.66 21.12
C VAL A 291 2.68 8.43 19.92
N ARG A 292 3.50 7.82 19.06
CA ARG A 292 3.91 8.36 17.76
C ARG A 292 3.86 7.28 16.71
N SER A 293 3.53 7.64 15.48
CA SER A 293 3.53 6.72 14.35
C SER A 293 4.21 7.28 13.11
N MET A 294 4.84 6.38 12.36
CA MET A 294 5.41 6.63 11.05
C MET A 294 4.95 5.50 10.11
N VAL A 295 4.31 5.84 9.00
CA VAL A 295 3.77 4.87 8.04
C VAL A 295 4.20 5.29 6.64
N GLY A 296 4.97 4.45 5.95
CA GLY A 296 5.52 4.81 4.64
C GLY A 296 6.81 4.04 4.30
N ASN A 297 7.52 4.50 3.28
CA ASN A 297 8.79 3.93 2.84
C ASN A 297 9.94 4.77 3.37
N PHE A 298 10.69 4.24 4.34
CA PHE A 298 11.80 4.94 5.00
C PHE A 298 13.10 4.16 4.93
N VAL A 299 13.03 2.83 5.02
CA VAL A 299 14.14 1.88 4.91
C VAL A 299 13.73 0.83 3.89
N THR A 300 13.94 1.11 2.60
CA THR A 300 13.49 0.24 1.53
C THR A 300 14.47 -0.90 1.27
N ALA A 301 14.06 -1.85 0.43
CA ALA A 301 14.90 -2.88 -0.15
C ALA A 301 14.55 -2.93 -1.64
N VAL A 302 14.99 -1.91 -2.39
CA VAL A 302 14.53 -1.60 -3.74
C VAL A 302 12.99 -1.55 -3.85
N ASN A 303 12.37 -2.36 -4.70
CA ASN A 303 10.91 -2.49 -4.86
C ASN A 303 10.34 -3.76 -4.21
N MET A 304 11.01 -4.32 -3.18
CA MET A 304 10.54 -5.52 -2.49
C MET A 304 9.12 -5.31 -1.95
N HIS A 305 8.20 -6.24 -2.25
CA HIS A 305 6.84 -6.21 -1.72
C HIS A 305 6.85 -6.82 -0.33
N GLY A 306 7.00 -5.96 0.68
CA GLY A 306 7.09 -6.38 2.06
C GLY A 306 6.98 -5.21 3.03
N VAL A 307 6.84 -5.55 4.30
CA VAL A 307 6.70 -4.59 5.39
C VAL A 307 7.64 -4.94 6.52
N SER A 308 8.01 -3.95 7.30
CA SER A 308 8.70 -4.10 8.57
C SER A 308 7.99 -3.27 9.62
N ILE A 309 7.90 -3.80 10.83
CA ILE A 309 7.39 -3.08 12.00
C ILE A 309 8.57 -2.87 12.93
N THR A 310 8.80 -1.62 13.32
CA THR A 310 9.73 -1.23 14.37
C THR A 310 8.96 -0.64 15.54
N LEU A 311 9.23 -1.14 16.74
CA LEU A 311 8.76 -0.53 17.99
C LEU A 311 9.96 0.08 18.72
N LEU A 312 9.82 1.32 19.17
CA LEU A 312 10.71 1.97 20.12
C LEU A 312 9.92 2.22 21.41
N LYS A 313 10.38 1.61 22.52
CA LYS A 313 9.87 1.92 23.86
C LYS A 313 10.49 3.23 24.31
N ALA A 314 9.75 4.34 24.16
CA ALA A 314 10.27 5.68 24.37
C ALA A 314 9.92 6.22 25.76
N ASP A 315 10.83 7.01 26.33
CA ASP A 315 10.57 7.89 27.47
C ASP A 315 10.33 9.33 26.99
N ASP A 316 9.92 10.22 27.91
CA ASP A 316 9.62 11.62 27.59
C ASP A 316 10.79 12.35 26.89
N GLU A 317 12.04 12.04 27.25
CA GLU A 317 13.22 12.67 26.64
C GLU A 317 13.42 12.18 25.20
N LEU A 318 13.22 10.89 24.93
CA LEU A 318 13.27 10.36 23.56
C LEU A 318 12.12 10.91 22.71
N LEU A 319 10.90 11.06 23.28
CA LEU A 319 9.76 11.65 22.58
C LEU A 319 10.02 13.12 22.20
N GLU A 320 10.60 13.92 23.11
CA GLU A 320 11.01 15.30 22.82
C GLU A 320 11.97 15.37 21.62
N LEU A 321 12.95 14.46 21.58
CA LEU A 321 13.95 14.43 20.50
C LEU A 321 13.39 13.91 19.18
N ILE A 322 12.48 12.95 19.23
CA ILE A 322 11.73 12.47 18.05
C ILE A 322 10.87 13.59 17.46
N ASP A 323 10.20 14.38 18.31
CA ASP A 323 9.33 15.49 17.90
C ASP A 323 10.10 16.76 17.49
N ALA A 324 11.38 16.87 17.85
CA ALA A 324 12.18 18.04 17.55
C ALA A 324 12.23 18.32 16.03
N PRO A 325 12.23 19.60 15.60
CA PRO A 325 12.23 19.95 14.19
C PRO A 325 13.50 19.47 13.48
N THR A 326 13.37 19.13 12.20
CA THR A 326 14.48 18.81 11.30
C THR A 326 14.24 19.39 9.91
N SER A 327 15.32 19.74 9.21
CA SER A 327 15.28 20.11 7.78
C SER A 327 15.47 18.91 6.85
N ALA A 328 15.60 17.70 7.40
CA ALA A 328 15.75 16.48 6.62
C ALA A 328 14.49 16.21 5.78
N PRO A 329 14.62 16.08 4.46
CA PRO A 329 13.49 16.06 3.53
C PRO A 329 12.61 14.82 3.65
N ALA A 330 13.18 13.68 4.06
CA ALA A 330 12.44 12.42 4.18
C ALA A 330 11.87 12.15 5.57
N TRP A 331 12.12 13.03 6.56
CA TRP A 331 11.49 12.91 7.87
C TRP A 331 10.06 13.45 7.84
N PRO A 332 9.05 12.71 8.33
CA PRO A 332 7.68 13.20 8.33
C PRO A 332 7.53 14.50 9.11
N HIS A 333 6.83 15.48 8.53
CA HIS A 333 6.54 16.75 9.20
C HIS A 333 5.56 16.61 10.39
N THR A 334 4.78 15.53 10.40
CA THR A 334 3.83 15.24 11.47
C THR A 334 3.96 13.79 11.84
N LEU A 335 4.29 13.54 13.10
CA LEU A 335 4.20 12.23 13.70
C LEU A 335 2.81 12.10 14.32
N GLY A 336 2.16 10.95 14.15
CA GLY A 336 0.83 10.71 14.71
C GLY A 336 0.80 10.90 16.24
N GLY A 337 -0.39 11.07 16.82
CA GLY A 337 -0.59 11.05 18.27
C GLY A 337 -1.32 9.78 18.71
N ALA A 338 -1.47 9.61 20.03
CA ALA A 338 -2.29 8.53 20.59
C ALA A 338 -3.73 8.63 20.06
N LYS A 339 -4.11 7.71 19.18
CA LYS A 339 -5.44 7.63 18.59
C LYS A 339 -5.88 6.17 18.46
N GLN A 340 -7.14 5.91 18.77
CA GLN A 340 -7.75 4.60 18.55
C GLN A 340 -8.15 4.41 17.08
N VAL A 341 -8.07 3.17 16.62
CA VAL A 341 -8.57 2.78 15.30
C VAL A 341 -10.10 2.84 15.32
N GLU A 342 -10.69 3.47 14.30
CA GLU A 342 -12.14 3.60 14.13
C GLU A 342 -12.58 2.83 12.88
N SER A 343 -13.83 2.36 12.88
CA SER A 343 -14.39 1.66 11.72
C SER A 343 -14.68 2.64 10.57
N ALA A 344 -14.09 2.39 9.40
CA ALA A 344 -14.35 3.15 8.17
C ALA A 344 -15.35 2.43 7.25
N ARG A 345 -16.45 1.92 7.81
CA ARG A 345 -17.50 1.22 7.04
C ARG A 345 -18.64 2.18 6.66
N ILE A 346 -19.14 2.05 5.43
CA ILE A 346 -20.37 2.72 5.01
C ILE A 346 -21.53 2.11 5.80
N THR A 347 -22.31 2.97 6.47
CA THR A 347 -23.57 2.56 7.13
C THR A 347 -24.73 2.74 6.17
N PHE A 348 -25.47 1.66 5.92
CA PHE A 348 -26.60 1.60 5.01
C PHE A 348 -27.77 0.89 5.69
N GLU A 349 -28.94 1.51 5.67
CA GLU A 349 -30.20 0.89 6.10
C GLU A 349 -30.84 0.23 4.88
N ASP A 350 -30.92 -1.10 4.92
CA ASP A 350 -31.49 -1.91 3.85
C ASP A 350 -33.00 -1.77 3.82
N GLU A 351 -33.53 -1.46 2.64
CA GLU A 351 -34.96 -1.29 2.38
C GLU A 351 -35.55 -2.47 1.60
N LEU A 352 -34.78 -3.55 1.40
CA LEU A 352 -35.32 -4.76 0.81
C LEU A 352 -36.43 -5.36 1.70
N PRO A 353 -37.62 -5.66 1.14
CA PRO A 353 -38.68 -6.33 1.88
C PRO A 353 -38.22 -7.70 2.41
N SER A 354 -38.62 -8.00 3.65
CA SER A 354 -38.30 -9.26 4.34
C SER A 354 -39.51 -10.18 4.54
N GLU A 355 -40.70 -9.69 4.22
CA GLU A 355 -41.98 -10.40 4.33
C GLU A 355 -42.68 -10.41 2.97
N GLY A 356 -43.69 -11.26 2.80
CA GLY A 356 -44.46 -11.40 1.56
C GLY A 356 -44.21 -12.70 0.79
N GLU A 357 -44.87 -12.83 -0.35
CA GLU A 357 -44.68 -13.94 -1.28
C GLU A 357 -43.28 -13.92 -1.89
N GLU A 358 -42.79 -15.09 -2.27
CA GLU A 358 -41.48 -15.21 -2.90
C GLU A 358 -41.49 -14.57 -4.29
N ASN A 359 -40.50 -13.73 -4.54
CA ASN A 359 -40.31 -13.10 -5.83
C ASN A 359 -39.26 -13.89 -6.63
N GLN A 360 -39.72 -14.89 -7.36
CA GLN A 360 -38.83 -15.87 -8.00
C GLN A 360 -37.90 -15.21 -9.04
N TRP A 361 -38.43 -14.37 -9.93
CA TRP A 361 -37.64 -13.87 -11.06
C TRP A 361 -36.52 -12.91 -10.62
N LEU A 362 -36.78 -12.02 -9.65
CA LEU A 362 -35.74 -11.16 -9.07
C LEU A 362 -34.77 -11.94 -8.18
N SER A 363 -35.24 -13.00 -7.51
CA SER A 363 -34.36 -13.92 -6.78
C SER A 363 -33.39 -14.61 -7.73
N ASP A 364 -33.88 -15.09 -8.88
CA ASP A 364 -33.05 -15.74 -9.89
C ASP A 364 -32.05 -14.76 -10.52
N PHE A 365 -32.46 -13.52 -10.78
CA PHE A 365 -31.55 -12.45 -11.24
C PHE A 365 -30.41 -12.22 -10.25
N VAL A 366 -30.72 -11.94 -8.97
CA VAL A 366 -29.70 -11.70 -7.95
C VAL A 366 -28.81 -12.93 -7.76
N GLY A 367 -29.40 -14.13 -7.75
CA GLY A 367 -28.65 -15.39 -7.65
C GLY A 367 -27.67 -15.59 -8.81
N ARG A 368 -28.09 -15.31 -10.06
CA ARG A 368 -27.22 -15.37 -11.24
C ARG A 368 -26.02 -14.44 -11.09
N VAL A 369 -26.25 -13.18 -10.69
CA VAL A 369 -25.16 -12.20 -10.53
C VAL A 369 -24.22 -12.60 -9.38
N GLN A 370 -24.76 -12.98 -8.22
CA GLN A 370 -23.97 -13.46 -7.06
C GLN A 370 -23.07 -14.64 -7.44
N SER A 371 -23.54 -15.56 -8.29
CA SER A 371 -22.77 -16.72 -8.72
C SER A 371 -21.74 -16.47 -9.82
N SER A 372 -21.64 -15.24 -10.34
CA SER A 372 -20.77 -14.91 -11.48
C SER A 372 -19.88 -13.68 -11.25
N ILE A 373 -19.63 -13.29 -10.00
CA ILE A 373 -18.83 -12.10 -9.64
C ILE A 373 -17.40 -12.16 -10.22
N GLU A 374 -16.73 -13.31 -10.10
CA GLU A 374 -15.35 -13.48 -10.59
C GLU A 374 -15.29 -13.40 -12.11
N GLU A 375 -16.22 -14.04 -12.82
CA GLU A 375 -16.26 -14.04 -14.28
C GLU A 375 -16.62 -12.66 -14.84
N LEU A 376 -17.54 -11.94 -14.19
CA LEU A 376 -17.86 -10.55 -14.53
C LEU A 376 -16.64 -9.64 -14.34
N THR A 377 -15.87 -9.85 -13.27
CA THR A 377 -14.61 -9.13 -13.01
C THR A 377 -13.57 -9.44 -14.09
N GLU A 378 -13.44 -10.71 -14.50
CA GLU A 378 -12.49 -11.11 -15.54
C GLU A 378 -12.88 -10.61 -16.94
N LEU A 379 -14.17 -10.57 -17.27
CA LEU A 379 -14.67 -9.94 -18.51
C LEU A 379 -14.28 -8.46 -18.54
N ASP A 380 -14.56 -7.74 -17.46
CA ASP A 380 -14.19 -6.32 -17.37
C ASP A 380 -12.67 -6.12 -17.33
N ARG A 381 -11.89 -7.01 -16.73
CA ARG A 381 -10.41 -6.88 -16.76
C ARG A 381 -9.84 -6.99 -18.18
N LYS A 382 -10.48 -7.76 -19.07
CA LYS A 382 -10.04 -7.91 -20.47
C LYS A 382 -10.34 -6.68 -21.32
N ALA A 383 -11.44 -5.99 -21.05
CA ALA A 383 -11.93 -4.89 -21.88
C ALA A 383 -12.02 -3.53 -21.17
N GLY A 384 -11.80 -3.45 -19.87
CA GLY A 384 -12.00 -2.29 -18.99
C GLY A 384 -10.94 -2.23 -17.89
N ASP A 385 -11.33 -1.95 -16.65
CA ASP A 385 -10.44 -1.86 -15.48
C ASP A 385 -10.59 -3.02 -14.48
N GLY A 386 -11.56 -3.92 -14.69
CA GLY A 386 -11.70 -5.15 -13.90
C GLY A 386 -12.31 -4.90 -12.53
N ASP A 387 -13.24 -3.95 -12.42
CA ASP A 387 -13.95 -3.61 -11.17
C ASP A 387 -15.46 -3.86 -11.26
N PHE A 388 -15.99 -4.23 -12.43
CA PHE A 388 -17.42 -4.41 -12.63
C PHE A 388 -18.04 -5.43 -11.67
N GLY A 389 -17.42 -6.61 -11.52
CA GLY A 389 -17.91 -7.63 -10.59
C GLY A 389 -17.85 -7.17 -9.13
N THR A 390 -16.81 -6.43 -8.73
CA THR A 390 -16.72 -5.82 -7.39
C THR A 390 -17.86 -4.83 -7.11
N ASN A 391 -18.27 -4.05 -8.12
CA ASN A 391 -19.43 -3.18 -7.99
C ASN A 391 -20.74 -3.98 -7.85
N MET A 392 -20.88 -5.12 -8.53
CA MET A 392 -22.04 -6.00 -8.37
C MET A 392 -22.07 -6.68 -7.00
N GLU A 393 -20.91 -7.15 -6.54
CA GLU A 393 -20.71 -7.76 -5.22
C GLU A 393 -21.12 -6.78 -4.11
N ALA A 394 -20.60 -5.55 -4.16
CA ALA A 394 -20.91 -4.51 -3.20
C ALA A 394 -22.43 -4.24 -3.09
N ALA A 395 -23.15 -4.24 -4.21
CA ALA A 395 -24.59 -4.03 -4.22
C ALA A 395 -25.40 -5.28 -3.83
N LEU A 396 -24.97 -6.49 -4.20
CA LEU A 396 -25.84 -7.67 -4.21
C LEU A 396 -25.39 -8.82 -3.30
N GLU A 397 -24.11 -8.98 -2.97
CA GLU A 397 -23.58 -10.17 -2.29
C GLU A 397 -24.26 -10.41 -0.92
N SER A 398 -24.51 -9.34 -0.17
CA SER A 398 -25.11 -9.45 1.16
C SER A 398 -26.62 -9.78 1.15
N ILE A 399 -27.26 -9.84 -0.02
CA ILE A 399 -28.70 -10.15 -0.16
C ILE A 399 -28.91 -11.64 0.09
N LYS A 400 -29.80 -11.96 1.04
CA LYS A 400 -30.22 -13.34 1.29
C LYS A 400 -31.37 -13.71 0.37
N LEU A 401 -31.20 -14.81 -0.37
CA LEU A 401 -32.23 -15.37 -1.23
C LEU A 401 -33.10 -16.41 -0.51
N PRO A 402 -34.37 -16.59 -0.91
CA PRO A 402 -35.06 -15.82 -1.95
C PRO A 402 -35.52 -14.44 -1.48
N LEU A 403 -35.62 -13.50 -2.42
CA LEU A 403 -36.28 -12.21 -2.21
C LEU A 403 -37.80 -12.42 -2.01
N ARG A 404 -38.41 -11.55 -1.21
CA ARG A 404 -39.84 -11.59 -0.88
C ARG A 404 -40.46 -10.21 -1.06
N GLY A 405 -41.74 -10.16 -1.41
CA GLY A 405 -42.46 -8.88 -1.59
C GLY A 405 -42.73 -8.54 -3.05
N ALA A 406 -43.31 -7.36 -3.27
CA ALA A 406 -43.69 -6.90 -4.59
C ALA A 406 -42.49 -6.40 -5.41
N ASP A 407 -42.62 -6.40 -6.74
CA ASP A 407 -41.55 -5.99 -7.66
C ASP A 407 -41.07 -4.55 -7.37
N ASP A 408 -41.99 -3.61 -7.14
CA ASP A 408 -41.71 -2.20 -6.88
C ASP A 408 -40.93 -1.97 -5.57
N GLU A 409 -41.29 -2.71 -4.52
CA GLU A 409 -40.58 -2.67 -3.23
C GLU A 409 -39.15 -3.22 -3.38
N ILE A 410 -38.99 -4.34 -4.08
CA ILE A 410 -37.67 -4.94 -4.33
C ILE A 410 -36.82 -4.03 -5.22
N PHE A 411 -37.37 -3.47 -6.29
CA PHE A 411 -36.67 -2.53 -7.16
C PHE A 411 -36.23 -1.28 -6.40
N THR A 412 -37.07 -0.75 -5.50
CA THR A 412 -36.69 0.38 -4.63
C THR A 412 -35.48 0.01 -3.76
N GLY A 413 -35.51 -1.17 -3.13
CA GLY A 413 -34.39 -1.67 -2.33
C GLY A 413 -33.11 -1.86 -3.14
N LEU A 414 -33.20 -2.51 -4.32
CA LEU A 414 -32.07 -2.70 -5.23
C LEU A 414 -31.50 -1.36 -5.72
N ALA A 415 -32.34 -0.42 -6.11
CA ALA A 415 -31.93 0.92 -6.53
C ALA A 415 -31.10 1.60 -5.45
N LYS A 416 -31.59 1.61 -4.20
CA LYS A 416 -30.90 2.21 -3.06
C LYS A 416 -29.56 1.52 -2.79
N ARG A 417 -29.51 0.18 -2.86
CA ARG A 417 -28.27 -0.60 -2.70
C ARG A 417 -27.23 -0.23 -3.76
N PHE A 418 -27.61 -0.15 -5.04
CA PHE A 418 -26.69 0.27 -6.09
C PHE A 418 -26.22 1.72 -5.93
N LEU A 419 -27.10 2.65 -5.53
CA LEU A 419 -26.75 4.06 -5.37
C LEU A 419 -25.86 4.34 -4.15
N VAL A 420 -25.88 3.47 -3.13
CA VAL A 420 -25.12 3.67 -1.88
C VAL A 420 -23.89 2.77 -1.77
N LEU A 421 -23.99 1.51 -2.19
CA LEU A 421 -22.94 0.50 -1.97
C LEU A 421 -22.05 0.29 -3.19
N ALA A 422 -22.58 0.43 -4.41
CA ALA A 422 -21.77 0.33 -5.64
C ALA A 422 -21.22 1.70 -6.05
N GLY A 423 -19.98 1.70 -6.54
CA GLY A 423 -19.30 2.89 -7.02
C GLY A 423 -19.41 3.09 -8.54
N GLY A 424 -18.66 4.08 -9.03
CA GLY A 424 -18.45 4.30 -10.45
C GLY A 424 -19.73 4.54 -11.27
N THR A 425 -19.67 4.20 -12.55
CA THR A 425 -20.83 4.29 -13.45
C THR A 425 -21.86 3.20 -13.16
N SER A 426 -21.44 2.03 -12.69
CA SER A 426 -22.33 0.89 -12.42
C SER A 426 -23.38 1.23 -11.35
N GLY A 427 -22.97 1.83 -10.23
CA GLY A 427 -23.90 2.25 -9.18
C GLY A 427 -24.95 3.25 -9.67
N ALA A 428 -24.53 4.27 -10.44
CA ALA A 428 -25.43 5.27 -10.99
C ALA A 428 -26.41 4.68 -12.01
N VAL A 429 -25.93 3.84 -12.93
CA VAL A 429 -26.73 3.34 -14.04
C VAL A 429 -27.70 2.24 -13.56
N PHE A 430 -27.24 1.23 -12.81
CA PHE A 430 -28.14 0.19 -12.28
C PHE A 430 -29.07 0.76 -11.19
N GLY A 431 -28.59 1.68 -10.37
CA GLY A 431 -29.41 2.38 -9.39
C GLY A 431 -30.57 3.14 -10.04
N SER A 432 -30.28 3.85 -11.14
CA SER A 432 -31.31 4.57 -11.90
C SER A 432 -32.25 3.62 -12.64
N PHE A 433 -31.72 2.55 -13.23
CA PHE A 433 -32.50 1.50 -13.87
C PHE A 433 -33.58 0.93 -12.93
N PHE A 434 -33.18 0.49 -11.73
CA PHE A 434 -34.13 -0.07 -10.77
C PHE A 434 -35.10 0.99 -10.22
N ASN A 435 -34.67 2.24 -10.06
CA ASN A 435 -35.55 3.32 -9.61
C ASN A 435 -36.66 3.65 -10.62
N ASP A 436 -36.38 3.56 -11.92
CA ASP A 436 -37.41 3.73 -12.95
C ASP A 436 -38.33 2.50 -13.05
N MET A 437 -37.76 1.30 -12.93
CA MET A 437 -38.55 0.06 -12.85
C MET A 437 -39.53 0.06 -11.66
N ALA A 438 -39.12 0.62 -10.51
CA ALA A 438 -39.96 0.72 -9.31
C ALA A 438 -41.17 1.67 -9.49
N ARG A 439 -41.10 2.63 -10.41
CA ARG A 439 -42.12 3.67 -10.60
C ARG A 439 -43.13 3.36 -11.69
N ALA A 440 -42.81 2.42 -12.57
CA ALA A 440 -43.64 2.09 -13.72
C ALA A 440 -44.84 1.23 -13.34
N GLU A 441 -45.96 1.40 -14.06
CA GLU A 441 -47.16 0.58 -13.85
C GLU A 441 -47.07 -0.76 -14.58
N THR A 442 -46.25 -0.83 -15.63
CA THR A 442 -46.05 -2.03 -16.46
C THR A 442 -44.57 -2.30 -16.70
N LEU A 443 -44.24 -3.57 -16.94
CA LEU A 443 -42.88 -3.98 -17.29
C LEU A 443 -42.35 -3.26 -18.55
N ALA A 444 -43.18 -3.11 -19.59
CA ALA A 444 -42.79 -2.42 -20.81
C ALA A 444 -42.48 -0.93 -20.59
N GLU A 445 -43.29 -0.23 -19.78
CA GLU A 445 -43.07 1.16 -19.41
C GLU A 445 -41.76 1.34 -18.61
N GLY A 446 -41.51 0.47 -17.64
CA GLY A 446 -40.31 0.54 -16.80
C GLY A 446 -39.03 0.36 -17.61
N LEU A 447 -38.98 -0.66 -18.49
CA LEU A 447 -37.81 -0.93 -19.31
C LEU A 447 -37.51 0.20 -20.30
N SER A 448 -38.56 0.79 -20.88
CA SER A 448 -38.43 1.90 -21.83
C SER A 448 -37.95 3.17 -21.15
N SER A 449 -38.58 3.53 -20.02
CA SER A 449 -38.21 4.72 -19.25
C SER A 449 -36.77 4.63 -18.74
N ALA A 450 -36.39 3.46 -18.22
CA ALA A 450 -35.03 3.22 -17.76
C ALA A 450 -34.00 3.28 -18.89
N ALA A 451 -34.33 2.75 -20.08
CA ALA A 451 -33.45 2.86 -21.25
C ALA A 451 -33.23 4.32 -21.66
N GLU A 452 -34.32 5.09 -21.78
CA GLU A 452 -34.27 6.51 -22.13
C GLU A 452 -33.47 7.31 -21.11
N PHE A 453 -33.73 7.11 -19.82
CA PHE A 453 -33.02 7.82 -18.75
C PHE A 453 -31.52 7.50 -18.75
N ILE A 454 -31.14 6.23 -18.94
CA ILE A 454 -29.72 5.83 -19.00
C ILE A 454 -29.04 6.43 -20.24
N GLN A 455 -29.73 6.50 -21.38
CA GLN A 455 -29.22 7.17 -22.57
C GLN A 455 -28.98 8.66 -22.31
N GLU A 456 -29.90 9.34 -21.62
CA GLU A 456 -29.74 10.75 -21.23
C GLU A 456 -28.59 10.95 -20.23
N LEU A 457 -28.48 10.07 -19.23
CA LEU A 457 -27.48 10.13 -18.17
C LEU A 457 -26.06 9.91 -18.71
N GLY A 458 -25.86 8.87 -19.52
CA GLY A 458 -24.54 8.44 -20.01
C GLY A 458 -24.18 8.89 -21.43
N GLY A 459 -25.16 9.38 -22.19
CA GLY A 459 -25.01 9.71 -23.60
C GLY A 459 -24.60 8.51 -24.48
N ALA A 460 -24.83 7.28 -24.00
CA ALA A 460 -24.57 6.04 -24.70
C ALA A 460 -25.78 5.62 -25.54
N GLN A 461 -25.55 4.81 -26.57
CA GLN A 461 -26.57 4.30 -27.47
C GLN A 461 -26.35 2.80 -27.74
N ARG A 462 -27.36 2.14 -28.33
CA ARG A 462 -27.17 0.80 -28.87
C ARG A 462 -26.02 0.81 -29.89
N GLY A 463 -25.10 -0.13 -29.76
CA GLY A 463 -23.88 -0.27 -30.53
C GLY A 463 -22.65 0.44 -29.94
N ASP A 464 -22.73 0.88 -28.68
CA ASP A 464 -21.61 1.48 -27.94
C ASP A 464 -20.87 0.49 -27.01
N CYS A 465 -21.35 -0.76 -26.92
CA CYS A 465 -20.90 -1.80 -25.97
C CYS A 465 -21.15 -1.40 -24.52
N THR A 466 -22.43 -1.31 -24.16
CA THR A 466 -22.89 -1.01 -22.80
C THR A 466 -24.14 -1.83 -22.49
N MET A 467 -24.65 -1.73 -21.26
CA MET A 467 -25.90 -2.38 -20.89
C MET A 467 -27.11 -2.02 -21.76
N LEU A 468 -27.07 -0.88 -22.46
CA LEU A 468 -28.10 -0.47 -23.42
C LEU A 468 -28.21 -1.40 -24.63
N ASP A 469 -27.13 -2.13 -24.96
CA ASP A 469 -27.15 -3.11 -26.03
C ASP A 469 -28.10 -4.28 -25.75
N ALA A 470 -28.30 -4.61 -24.47
CA ALA A 470 -29.28 -5.60 -24.03
C ALA A 470 -30.62 -4.96 -23.62
N LEU A 471 -30.59 -3.79 -22.96
CA LEU A 471 -31.79 -3.14 -22.42
C LEU A 471 -32.71 -2.62 -23.52
N ILE A 472 -32.18 -1.96 -24.56
CA ILE A 472 -33.00 -1.37 -25.63
C ILE A 472 -33.77 -2.46 -26.39
N PRO A 473 -33.15 -3.56 -26.88
CA PRO A 473 -33.89 -4.64 -27.53
C PRO A 473 -34.95 -5.28 -26.64
N ALA A 474 -34.67 -5.44 -25.34
CA ALA A 474 -35.66 -5.95 -24.40
C ALA A 474 -36.84 -4.98 -24.23
N ALA A 475 -36.58 -3.67 -24.09
CA ALA A 475 -37.63 -2.65 -24.00
C ALA A 475 -38.51 -2.61 -25.26
N GLU A 476 -37.90 -2.63 -26.45
CA GLU A 476 -38.61 -2.71 -27.74
C GLU A 476 -39.50 -3.95 -27.80
N LYS A 477 -38.99 -5.11 -27.35
CA LYS A 477 -39.73 -6.36 -27.35
C LYS A 477 -40.90 -6.34 -26.35
N ALA A 478 -40.68 -5.77 -25.17
CA ALA A 478 -41.71 -5.62 -24.14
C ALA A 478 -42.87 -4.75 -24.63
N GLN A 479 -42.58 -3.66 -25.34
CA GLN A 479 -43.60 -2.82 -25.97
C GLN A 479 -44.36 -3.58 -27.07
N GLU A 480 -43.65 -4.32 -27.94
CA GLU A 480 -44.26 -5.08 -29.04
C GLU A 480 -45.31 -6.08 -28.55
N ILE A 481 -45.02 -6.78 -27.45
CA ILE A 481 -45.90 -7.83 -26.90
C ILE A 481 -46.88 -7.31 -25.85
N GLY A 482 -46.83 -6.02 -25.50
CA GLY A 482 -47.68 -5.43 -24.45
C GLY A 482 -47.42 -6.01 -23.06
N ALA A 483 -46.15 -6.18 -22.69
CA ALA A 483 -45.76 -6.81 -21.44
C ALA A 483 -46.18 -5.99 -20.21
N GLU A 484 -47.23 -6.43 -19.51
CA GLU A 484 -47.66 -5.82 -18.25
C GLU A 484 -46.84 -6.34 -17.06
N ARG A 485 -46.58 -7.65 -16.98
CA ARG A 485 -45.94 -8.34 -15.84
C ARG A 485 -44.91 -9.38 -16.28
N PRO A 486 -43.98 -9.79 -15.39
CA PRO A 486 -42.92 -10.75 -15.72
C PRO A 486 -43.42 -12.21 -15.60
N ASP A 487 -44.13 -12.71 -16.61
CA ASP A 487 -44.43 -14.15 -16.73
C ASP A 487 -43.36 -14.91 -17.56
N GLU A 488 -43.39 -16.25 -17.51
CA GLU A 488 -42.38 -17.10 -18.16
C GLU A 488 -42.24 -16.83 -19.68
N GLN A 489 -43.36 -16.64 -20.39
CA GLN A 489 -43.34 -16.39 -21.83
C GLN A 489 -42.78 -15.00 -22.15
N THR A 490 -43.16 -14.01 -21.34
CA THR A 490 -42.67 -12.63 -21.42
C THR A 490 -41.16 -12.61 -21.19
N LEU A 491 -40.71 -13.14 -20.06
CA LEU A 491 -39.30 -13.19 -19.67
C LEU A 491 -38.43 -13.91 -20.72
N GLN A 492 -38.89 -15.03 -21.28
CA GLN A 492 -38.19 -15.73 -22.36
C GLN A 492 -38.05 -14.87 -23.61
N ALA A 493 -39.13 -14.18 -24.03
CA ALA A 493 -39.09 -13.31 -25.21
C ALA A 493 -38.14 -12.10 -25.01
N LEU A 494 -38.12 -11.52 -23.81
CA LEU A 494 -37.20 -10.42 -23.47
C LEU A 494 -35.75 -10.89 -23.40
N TYR A 495 -35.51 -12.06 -22.84
CA TYR A 495 -34.17 -12.66 -22.77
C TYR A 495 -33.60 -12.92 -24.16
N GLU A 496 -34.40 -13.47 -25.08
CA GLU A 496 -33.95 -13.71 -26.46
C GLU A 496 -33.53 -12.41 -27.16
N ALA A 497 -34.32 -11.34 -27.02
CA ALA A 497 -33.99 -10.02 -27.57
C ALA A 497 -32.73 -9.41 -26.93
N ALA A 498 -32.60 -9.50 -25.61
CA ALA A 498 -31.44 -9.00 -24.87
C ALA A 498 -30.15 -9.76 -25.25
N ARG A 499 -30.22 -11.09 -25.35
CA ARG A 499 -29.09 -11.98 -25.63
C ARG A 499 -28.43 -11.67 -26.97
N GLU A 500 -29.21 -11.38 -28.00
CA GLU A 500 -28.65 -10.96 -29.30
C GLU A 500 -27.81 -9.69 -29.16
N GLY A 501 -28.28 -8.73 -28.35
CA GLY A 501 -27.54 -7.52 -28.01
C GLY A 501 -26.20 -7.81 -27.33
N VAL A 502 -26.20 -8.69 -26.31
CA VAL A 502 -24.99 -9.14 -25.61
C VAL A 502 -23.97 -9.74 -26.59
N GLU A 503 -24.41 -10.64 -27.48
CA GLU A 503 -23.52 -11.28 -28.45
C GLU A 503 -22.89 -10.29 -29.44
N GLU A 504 -23.62 -9.24 -29.83
CA GLU A 504 -23.10 -8.19 -30.69
C GLU A 504 -22.00 -7.37 -30.01
N THR A 505 -22.09 -7.12 -28.69
CA THR A 505 -21.04 -6.37 -27.96
C THR A 505 -19.66 -7.00 -28.10
N GLY A 506 -19.58 -8.34 -28.20
CA GLY A 506 -18.33 -9.06 -28.40
C GLY A 506 -17.75 -8.96 -29.82
N LYS A 507 -18.51 -8.46 -30.80
CA LYS A 507 -18.11 -8.39 -32.22
C LYS A 507 -17.58 -7.02 -32.63
N ILE A 508 -17.97 -5.97 -31.91
CA ILE A 508 -17.64 -4.58 -32.22
C ILE A 508 -16.66 -4.00 -31.20
N ALA A 509 -16.00 -2.89 -31.56
CA ALA A 509 -15.17 -2.17 -30.62
C ALA A 509 -16.05 -1.24 -29.76
N ALA A 510 -15.78 -1.21 -28.46
CA ALA A 510 -16.49 -0.33 -27.54
C ALA A 510 -16.30 1.15 -27.90
N LYS A 511 -17.36 1.94 -27.76
CA LYS A 511 -17.34 3.39 -28.04
C LYS A 511 -17.59 4.23 -26.79
N LYS A 512 -18.02 3.60 -25.70
CA LYS A 512 -18.26 4.23 -24.39
C LYS A 512 -17.57 3.46 -23.28
N GLY A 513 -17.56 4.07 -22.10
CA GLY A 513 -16.85 3.55 -20.93
C GLY A 513 -15.34 3.48 -21.12
N ARG A 514 -14.66 2.83 -20.17
CA ARG A 514 -13.19 2.64 -20.21
C ARG A 514 -12.74 1.74 -21.36
N ALA A 515 -13.62 0.84 -21.81
CA ALA A 515 -13.36 -0.02 -22.96
C ALA A 515 -13.12 0.72 -24.27
N SER A 516 -13.68 1.92 -24.41
CA SER A 516 -13.45 2.76 -25.59
C SER A 516 -11.98 3.13 -25.82
N TYR A 517 -11.14 3.16 -24.78
CA TYR A 517 -9.71 3.47 -24.91
C TYR A 517 -8.88 2.35 -25.53
N LEU A 518 -9.42 1.13 -25.60
CA LEU A 518 -8.74 -0.05 -26.15
C LEU A 518 -8.91 -0.19 -27.67
N GLY A 519 -9.88 0.50 -28.27
CA GLY A 519 -10.22 0.35 -29.68
C GLY A 519 -10.49 -1.11 -30.04
N ASP A 520 -9.89 -1.60 -31.13
CA ASP A 520 -10.06 -2.98 -31.61
C ASP A 520 -9.66 -4.07 -30.61
N ARG A 521 -8.87 -3.74 -29.58
CA ARG A 521 -8.47 -4.70 -28.53
C ARG A 521 -9.62 -5.09 -27.60
N SER A 522 -10.72 -4.35 -27.59
CA SER A 522 -11.95 -4.70 -26.85
C SER A 522 -12.78 -5.78 -27.54
N LYS A 523 -12.55 -6.04 -28.83
CA LYS A 523 -13.28 -7.08 -29.58
C LYS A 523 -12.98 -8.47 -29.04
N GLY A 524 -13.99 -9.34 -29.07
CA GLY A 524 -13.92 -10.70 -28.55
C GLY A 524 -14.29 -10.83 -27.07
N VAL A 525 -14.69 -9.72 -26.42
CA VAL A 525 -15.14 -9.69 -25.02
C VAL A 525 -16.54 -9.10 -25.00
N ILE A 526 -17.51 -9.85 -24.46
CA ILE A 526 -18.88 -9.34 -24.27
C ILE A 526 -18.91 -8.31 -23.14
N ASP A 527 -19.79 -7.32 -23.25
CA ASP A 527 -19.97 -6.31 -22.21
C ASP A 527 -20.63 -6.92 -20.96
N PRO A 528 -20.00 -6.83 -19.77
CA PRO A 528 -20.57 -7.39 -18.55
C PRO A 528 -21.86 -6.67 -18.12
N GLY A 529 -22.01 -5.37 -18.44
CA GLY A 529 -23.26 -4.62 -18.19
C GLY A 529 -24.44 -5.17 -18.99
N ALA A 530 -24.25 -5.41 -20.29
CA ALA A 530 -25.25 -6.01 -21.17
C ALA A 530 -25.61 -7.43 -20.72
N LEU A 531 -24.60 -8.22 -20.31
CA LEU A 531 -24.82 -9.56 -19.79
C LEU A 531 -25.69 -9.55 -18.52
N VAL A 532 -25.35 -8.72 -17.52
CA VAL A 532 -26.14 -8.60 -16.29
C VAL A 532 -27.56 -8.14 -16.57
N VAL A 533 -27.77 -7.17 -17.48
CA VAL A 533 -29.14 -6.79 -17.88
C VAL A 533 -29.90 -7.95 -18.50
N SER A 534 -29.26 -8.75 -19.37
CA SER A 534 -29.93 -9.92 -19.94
C SER A 534 -30.36 -10.94 -18.89
N TRP A 535 -29.59 -11.08 -17.80
CA TRP A 535 -29.90 -11.99 -16.69
C TRP A 535 -31.12 -11.61 -15.86
N LEU A 536 -31.59 -10.36 -15.97
CA LEU A 536 -32.86 -9.96 -15.38
C LEU A 536 -34.02 -10.75 -15.99
N PHE A 537 -33.91 -11.11 -17.27
CA PHE A 537 -34.98 -11.80 -18.01
C PHE A 537 -34.79 -13.31 -18.07
N GLY A 538 -33.58 -13.84 -17.90
CA GLY A 538 -33.34 -15.28 -17.98
C GLY A 538 -31.88 -15.67 -18.21
N GLY A 539 -31.68 -16.89 -18.72
CA GLY A 539 -30.34 -17.43 -19.02
C GLY A 539 -29.69 -18.21 -17.87
N GLN A 540 -28.45 -18.62 -18.07
CA GLN A 540 -27.65 -19.32 -17.07
C GLN A 540 -26.51 -18.42 -16.60
N ALA A 541 -26.12 -18.56 -15.33
CA ALA A 541 -24.90 -17.97 -14.80
C ALA A 541 -23.70 -18.44 -15.64
N LEU A 542 -22.62 -17.64 -15.68
CA LEU A 542 -21.37 -18.11 -16.27
C LEU A 542 -20.86 -19.27 -15.41
N SER A 543 -20.63 -20.44 -16.02
CA SER A 543 -20.00 -21.56 -15.32
C SER A 543 -18.48 -21.38 -15.33
N ALA A 544 -17.86 -21.50 -14.17
CA ALA A 544 -16.42 -21.70 -14.05
C ALA A 544 -16.05 -23.06 -14.66
N ASP A 545 -15.53 -23.07 -15.89
CA ASP A 545 -14.83 -24.21 -16.49
C ASP A 545 -13.33 -24.14 -16.17
#